data_AF-A0A2R6MUW4-F1
#
_entry.id   AF-A0A2R6MUW4-F1
#
_cell.length_a   1.000
_cell.length_b   1.000
_cell.length_c   1.000
_cell.angle_alpha   90.00
_cell.angle_beta   90.00
_cell.angle_gamma   90.00
#
_symmetry.space_group_name_H-M   'P 1'
#
loop_
_entity.id
_entity.type
_entity.pdbx_description
1 polymer ?
#
loop_
_entity_poly.entity_id
_entity_poly.type
_entity_poly.pdbx_seq_one_letter_code
_entity_poly.pdbx_strand_id
1 'polypeptide(L)'
;ILMEGLTPLSESIRDTMTQRFEDRDFAVGLDSAILIGHESTIAASLIAVPVAILLMIVLPGNNVLWGVDLATFPFFFAMMVPLMDGDVVKMVITGVILMIPMHYIAGAVAPLLTDAAQSADFDLGEASLITSPVADAGTPATGIFALPGQALGLSGAYLSLAVGVVSIIALWLALRLWPRRMYVIAGASPEKADEMVQRRHMGGKAGVLPTKIGDPIDPDDLADEVAESD
;
A
#
# COMPACT_ATOMS: atom_id res chain seq x y z
N ILE A 1 -5.14 12.92 -22.08
CA ILE A 1 -4.64 14.32 -22.06
C ILE A 1 -3.56 14.62 -21.00
N LEU A 2 -3.78 14.46 -19.68
CA LEU A 2 -2.69 14.68 -18.70
C LEU A 2 -1.65 13.53 -18.69
N MET A 3 -2.11 12.28 -18.81
CA MET A 3 -1.23 11.11 -18.75
C MET A 3 -0.33 10.94 -19.99
N GLU A 4 -0.85 11.27 -21.18
CA GLU A 4 -0.06 11.30 -22.43
C GLU A 4 1.03 12.38 -22.43
N GLY A 5 0.90 13.43 -21.61
CA GLY A 5 1.93 14.45 -21.43
C GLY A 5 3.04 14.03 -20.46
N LEU A 6 2.76 13.07 -19.57
CA LEU A 6 3.74 12.54 -18.61
C LEU A 6 4.61 11.41 -19.21
N THR A 7 4.09 10.68 -20.21
CA THR A 7 4.86 9.66 -20.94
C THR A 7 6.15 10.21 -21.58
N PRO A 8 6.12 11.29 -22.41
CA PRO A 8 7.34 11.83 -23.03
C PRO A 8 8.29 12.47 -22.01
N LEU A 9 7.78 12.99 -20.89
CA LEU A 9 8.61 13.45 -19.77
C LEU A 9 9.34 12.27 -19.10
N SER A 10 8.64 11.17 -18.87
CA SER A 10 9.20 9.95 -18.28
C SER A 10 10.27 9.33 -19.17
N GLU A 11 10.03 9.29 -20.48
CA GLU A 11 11.00 8.85 -21.49
C GLU A 11 12.25 9.75 -21.52
N SER A 12 12.06 11.08 -21.51
CA SER A 12 13.18 12.04 -21.49
C SER A 12 14.04 11.95 -20.24
N ILE A 13 13.43 11.70 -19.07
CA ILE A 13 14.16 11.44 -17.82
C ILE A 13 14.93 10.13 -17.92
N ARG A 14 14.33 9.08 -18.49
CA ARG A 14 14.98 7.78 -18.69
C ARG A 14 16.18 7.89 -19.64
N ASP A 15 16.04 8.63 -20.73
CA ASP A 15 17.12 8.86 -21.70
C ASP A 15 18.27 9.66 -21.08
N THR A 16 17.95 10.71 -20.32
CA THR A 16 18.96 11.52 -19.60
C THR A 16 19.72 10.69 -18.56
N MET A 17 19.02 9.83 -17.82
CA MET A 17 19.65 8.95 -16.82
C MET A 17 20.49 7.85 -17.47
N THR A 18 20.01 7.28 -18.58
CA THR A 18 20.74 6.24 -19.33
C THR A 18 22.00 6.82 -19.98
N GLN A 19 21.94 8.02 -20.55
CA GLN A 19 23.11 8.71 -21.12
C GLN A 19 24.15 9.11 -20.05
N ARG A 20 23.72 9.40 -18.82
CA ARG A 20 24.64 9.79 -17.74
C ARG A 20 25.28 8.60 -17.03
N PHE A 21 24.71 7.42 -17.17
CA PHE A 21 25.12 6.19 -16.48
C PHE A 21 24.99 5.00 -17.45
N GLU A 22 25.80 5.04 -18.51
CA GLU A 22 25.73 4.16 -19.70
C GLU A 22 25.80 2.64 -19.41
N ASP A 23 26.28 2.24 -18.22
CA ASP A 23 26.48 0.84 -17.81
C ASP A 23 25.42 0.31 -16.81
N ARG A 24 24.31 1.03 -16.57
CA ARG A 24 23.27 0.57 -15.62
C ARG A 24 21.88 0.63 -16.21
N ASP A 25 21.15 -0.49 -16.08
CA ASP A 25 19.74 -0.58 -16.40
C ASP A 25 18.90 0.03 -15.27
N PHE A 26 18.33 1.22 -15.50
CA PHE A 26 17.56 1.97 -14.50
C PHE A 26 16.08 1.60 -14.57
N ALA A 27 15.61 0.87 -13.56
CA ALA A 27 14.19 0.77 -13.23
C ALA A 27 13.77 2.03 -12.47
N VAL A 28 13.10 2.96 -13.15
CA VAL A 28 12.49 4.13 -12.51
C VAL A 28 11.16 3.69 -11.90
N GLY A 29 11.13 3.57 -10.57
CA GLY A 29 9.86 3.40 -9.85
C GLY A 29 9.04 4.66 -10.02
N LEU A 30 7.91 4.56 -10.71
CA LEU A 30 6.97 5.66 -10.89
C LEU A 30 5.82 5.50 -9.88
N ASP A 31 5.26 6.61 -9.42
CA ASP A 31 4.12 6.59 -8.51
C ASP A 31 2.92 5.89 -9.18
N SER A 32 2.13 5.21 -8.35
CA SER A 32 0.83 4.60 -8.67
C SER A 32 -0.11 5.55 -9.42
N ALA A 33 0.09 6.88 -9.28
CA ALA A 33 -0.61 7.90 -10.04
C ALA A 33 -0.60 7.63 -11.56
N ILE A 34 0.46 7.02 -12.12
CA ILE A 34 0.53 6.69 -13.55
C ILE A 34 -0.55 5.68 -13.98
N LEU A 35 -0.92 4.76 -13.10
CA LEU A 35 -1.92 3.73 -13.38
C LEU A 35 -3.36 4.25 -13.33
N ILE A 36 -3.59 5.48 -12.85
CA ILE A 36 -4.91 6.12 -12.85
C ILE A 36 -5.43 6.32 -14.28
N GLY A 37 -4.51 6.54 -15.23
CA GLY A 37 -4.86 6.72 -16.63
C GLY A 37 -5.28 5.44 -17.35
N HIS A 38 -5.08 4.27 -16.72
CA HIS A 38 -5.41 2.99 -17.32
C HIS A 38 -6.93 2.83 -17.44
N GLU A 39 -7.40 2.40 -18.61
CA GLU A 39 -8.84 2.31 -18.92
C GLU A 39 -9.60 1.45 -17.88
N SER A 40 -9.02 0.30 -17.50
CA SER A 40 -9.58 -0.55 -16.45
C SER A 40 -9.72 0.15 -15.09
N THR A 41 -8.77 1.00 -14.70
CA THR A 41 -8.84 1.76 -13.44
C THR A 41 -10.01 2.72 -13.45
N ILE A 42 -10.15 3.48 -14.54
CA ILE A 42 -11.21 4.48 -14.70
C ILE A 42 -12.58 3.77 -14.74
N ALA A 43 -12.69 2.69 -15.51
CA ALA A 43 -13.92 1.91 -15.62
C ALA A 43 -14.33 1.29 -14.27
N ALA A 44 -13.41 0.62 -13.57
CA ALA A 44 -13.68 0.04 -12.26
C ALA A 44 -14.10 1.10 -11.24
N SER A 45 -13.42 2.25 -11.22
CA SER A 45 -13.72 3.36 -10.31
C SER A 45 -15.12 3.92 -10.55
N LEU A 46 -15.51 4.13 -11.81
CA LEU A 46 -16.82 4.66 -12.16
C LEU A 46 -17.96 3.72 -11.73
N ILE A 47 -17.75 2.41 -11.86
CA ILE A 47 -18.71 1.38 -11.42
C ILE A 47 -18.74 1.27 -9.89
N ALA A 48 -17.59 1.42 -9.23
CA ALA A 48 -17.49 1.27 -7.78
C ALA A 48 -18.11 2.45 -7.01
N VAL A 49 -18.14 3.67 -7.56
CA VAL A 49 -18.76 4.84 -6.92
C VAL A 49 -20.22 4.61 -6.50
N PRO A 50 -21.16 4.21 -7.38
CA PRO A 50 -22.54 3.96 -6.96
C PRO A 50 -22.65 2.78 -5.99
N VAL A 51 -21.77 1.78 -6.09
CA VAL A 51 -21.74 0.66 -5.14
C VAL A 51 -21.27 1.11 -3.76
N ALA A 52 -20.29 2.00 -3.68
CA ALA A 52 -19.82 2.60 -2.44
C ALA A 52 -20.93 3.37 -1.72
N ILE A 53 -21.68 4.18 -2.48
CA ILE A 53 -22.85 4.91 -1.97
C ILE A 53 -23.90 3.93 -1.44
N LEU A 54 -24.16 2.84 -2.16
CA LEU A 54 -25.07 1.79 -1.70
C LEU A 54 -24.57 1.14 -0.39
N LEU A 55 -23.28 0.83 -0.29
CA LEU A 55 -22.67 0.23 0.90
C LEU A 55 -22.83 1.13 2.13
N MET A 56 -22.70 2.46 1.98
CA MET A 56 -22.91 3.39 3.10
C MET A 56 -24.31 3.29 3.71
N ILE A 57 -25.32 3.02 2.86
CA ILE A 57 -26.74 2.93 3.26
C ILE A 57 -27.07 1.54 3.80
N VAL A 58 -26.50 0.49 3.19
CA VAL A 58 -26.87 -0.91 3.46
C VAL A 58 -26.09 -1.49 4.64
N LEU A 59 -24.86 -1.05 4.91
CA LEU A 59 -24.07 -1.63 6.00
C LEU A 59 -24.68 -1.29 7.37
N PRO A 60 -24.99 -2.31 8.20
CA PRO A 60 -25.55 -2.07 9.53
C PRO A 60 -24.52 -1.43 10.45
N GLY A 61 -24.91 -0.38 11.16
CA GLY A 61 -24.03 0.30 12.13
C GLY A 61 -22.90 1.12 11.51
N ASN A 62 -22.92 1.33 10.19
CA ASN A 62 -21.98 2.23 9.53
C ASN A 62 -22.43 3.69 9.70
N ASN A 63 -21.57 4.51 10.31
CA ASN A 63 -21.79 5.95 10.49
C ASN A 63 -20.83 6.79 9.64
N VAL A 64 -20.12 6.17 8.69
CA VAL A 64 -19.11 6.82 7.86
C VAL A 64 -19.60 6.97 6.43
N LEU A 65 -19.38 8.15 5.88
CA LEU A 65 -19.72 8.51 4.52
C LEU A 65 -18.45 8.68 3.69
N TRP A 66 -18.40 8.12 2.48
CA TRP A 66 -17.40 8.51 1.49
C TRP A 66 -17.86 9.81 0.85
N GLY A 67 -17.66 10.93 1.54
CA GLY A 67 -17.89 12.25 0.95
C GLY A 67 -16.75 12.59 -0.01
N VAL A 68 -15.69 13.14 0.56
CA VAL A 68 -14.47 13.54 -0.18
C VAL A 68 -13.75 12.35 -0.81
N ASP A 69 -13.84 11.17 -0.17
CA ASP A 69 -13.14 9.96 -0.60
C ASP A 69 -13.65 9.37 -1.92
N LEU A 70 -14.83 9.75 -2.43
CA LEU A 70 -15.27 9.29 -3.76
C LEU A 70 -14.33 9.72 -4.88
N ALA A 71 -13.62 10.84 -4.71
CA ALA A 71 -12.65 11.32 -5.68
C ALA A 71 -11.35 10.50 -5.71
N THR A 72 -11.06 9.69 -4.69
CA THR A 72 -9.81 8.92 -4.57
C THR A 72 -9.92 7.49 -5.10
N PHE A 73 -11.09 7.07 -5.59
CA PHE A 73 -11.33 5.74 -6.16
C PHE A 73 -10.35 5.33 -7.26
N PRO A 74 -9.95 6.23 -8.19
CA PRO A 74 -8.95 5.87 -9.18
C PRO A 74 -7.61 5.43 -8.57
N PHE A 75 -7.20 6.01 -7.44
CA PHE A 75 -6.01 5.56 -6.72
C PHE A 75 -6.23 4.19 -6.06
N PHE A 76 -7.41 3.97 -5.49
CA PHE A 76 -7.76 2.69 -4.88
C PHE A 76 -7.68 1.52 -5.88
N PHE A 77 -8.17 1.72 -7.10
CA PHE A 77 -8.14 0.69 -8.15
C PHE A 77 -6.83 0.64 -8.95
N ALA A 78 -6.00 1.70 -8.90
CA ALA A 78 -4.73 1.76 -9.65
C ALA A 78 -3.81 0.57 -9.34
N MET A 79 -3.71 0.19 -8.07
CA MET A 79 -2.88 -0.95 -7.65
C MET A 79 -3.52 -2.32 -7.94
N MET A 80 -4.83 -2.37 -8.18
CA MET A 80 -5.52 -3.63 -8.54
C MET A 80 -5.31 -4.00 -10.01
N VAL A 81 -5.04 -3.04 -10.89
CA VAL A 81 -4.78 -3.29 -12.31
C VAL A 81 -3.64 -4.29 -12.53
N PRO A 82 -2.41 -4.07 -12.00
CA PRO A 82 -1.32 -5.03 -12.19
C PRO A 82 -1.52 -6.36 -11.46
N LEU A 83 -2.39 -6.40 -10.43
CA LEU A 83 -2.67 -7.61 -9.67
C LEU A 83 -3.74 -8.50 -10.31
N MET A 84 -4.63 -7.91 -11.11
CA MET A 84 -5.79 -8.59 -11.70
C MET A 84 -5.78 -8.54 -13.24
N ASP A 85 -4.62 -8.26 -13.83
CA ASP A 85 -4.41 -8.14 -15.28
C ASP A 85 -5.41 -7.19 -15.97
N GLY A 86 -5.84 -6.15 -15.25
CA GLY A 86 -6.82 -5.17 -15.76
C GLY A 86 -8.26 -5.69 -15.90
N ASP A 87 -8.60 -6.84 -15.31
CA ASP A 87 -9.96 -7.39 -15.29
C ASP A 87 -10.89 -6.56 -14.39
N VAL A 88 -11.69 -5.70 -15.02
CA VAL A 88 -12.59 -4.76 -14.34
C VAL A 88 -13.59 -5.46 -13.43
N VAL A 89 -14.10 -6.64 -13.81
CA VAL A 89 -15.12 -7.34 -13.02
C VAL A 89 -14.51 -7.86 -11.73
N LYS A 90 -13.35 -8.52 -11.82
CA LYS A 90 -12.62 -8.99 -10.63
C LYS A 90 -12.19 -7.84 -9.73
N MET A 91 -11.73 -6.74 -10.32
CA MET A 91 -11.36 -5.53 -9.59
C MET A 91 -12.54 -5.00 -8.78
N VAL A 92 -13.71 -4.79 -9.42
CA VAL A 92 -14.90 -4.26 -8.73
C VAL A 92 -15.37 -5.20 -7.62
N ILE A 93 -15.46 -6.51 -7.89
CA ILE A 93 -15.87 -7.50 -6.86
C ILE A 93 -14.92 -7.47 -5.67
N THR A 94 -13.62 -7.49 -5.93
CA THR A 94 -12.59 -7.44 -4.89
C THR A 94 -12.65 -6.13 -4.13
N GLY A 95 -12.82 -5.00 -4.83
CA GLY A 95 -12.97 -3.68 -4.22
C GLY A 95 -14.16 -3.63 -3.27
N VAL A 96 -15.33 -4.13 -3.68
CA VAL A 96 -16.54 -4.19 -2.83
C VAL A 96 -16.29 -5.03 -1.57
N ILE A 97 -15.65 -6.19 -1.71
CA ILE A 97 -15.32 -7.06 -0.57
C ILE A 97 -14.37 -6.35 0.40
N LEU A 98 -13.35 -5.65 -0.11
CA LEU A 98 -12.37 -4.92 0.71
C LEU A 98 -12.97 -3.68 1.37
N MET A 99 -13.95 -3.04 0.74
CA MET A 99 -14.59 -1.85 1.29
C MET A 99 -15.42 -2.16 2.54
N ILE A 100 -15.98 -3.37 2.67
CA ILE A 100 -16.80 -3.76 3.83
C ILE A 100 -16.01 -3.60 5.16
N PRO A 101 -14.86 -4.28 5.38
CA PRO A 101 -14.09 -4.09 6.60
C PRO A 101 -13.54 -2.66 6.72
N MET A 102 -13.23 -1.99 5.61
CA MET A 102 -12.75 -0.60 5.65
C MET A 102 -13.77 0.36 6.27
N HIS A 103 -15.07 0.22 5.94
CA HIS A 103 -16.11 1.04 6.55
C HIS A 103 -16.20 0.84 8.07
N TYR A 104 -16.11 -0.40 8.54
CA TYR A 104 -16.18 -0.68 9.97
C TYR A 104 -14.97 -0.14 10.74
N ILE A 105 -13.76 -0.29 10.19
CA ILE A 105 -12.55 0.25 10.82
C ILE A 105 -12.60 1.78 10.83
N ALA A 106 -12.99 2.40 9.71
CA ALA A 106 -13.17 3.84 9.64
C ALA A 106 -14.19 4.33 10.69
N GLY A 107 -15.34 3.65 10.79
CA GLY A 107 -16.37 4.00 11.78
C GLY A 107 -15.89 3.89 13.22
N ALA A 108 -15.05 2.91 13.52
CA ALA A 108 -14.45 2.77 14.84
C ALA A 108 -13.39 3.86 15.12
N VAL A 109 -12.69 4.35 14.10
CA VAL A 109 -11.67 5.40 14.22
C VAL A 109 -12.28 6.82 14.25
N ALA A 110 -13.48 7.03 13.71
CA ALA A 110 -14.15 8.34 13.65
C ALA A 110 -14.20 9.13 14.98
N PRO A 111 -14.44 8.51 16.16
CA PRO A 111 -14.40 9.22 17.44
C PRO A 111 -13.02 9.80 17.77
N LEU A 112 -11.94 9.08 17.44
CA LEU A 112 -10.57 9.58 17.68
C LEU A 112 -10.29 10.85 16.87
N LEU A 113 -10.78 10.91 15.63
CA LEU A 113 -10.65 12.10 14.78
C LEU A 113 -11.48 13.27 15.34
N THR A 114 -12.65 12.97 15.87
CA THR A 114 -13.53 13.97 16.50
C THR A 114 -12.91 14.54 17.77
N ASP A 115 -12.37 13.70 18.63
CA ASP A 115 -11.68 14.11 19.86
C ASP A 115 -10.43 14.95 19.55
N ALA A 116 -9.67 14.55 18.52
CA ALA A 116 -8.52 15.31 18.06
C ALA A 116 -8.91 16.71 17.55
N ALA A 117 -9.99 16.82 16.77
CA ALA A 117 -10.50 18.09 16.28
C ALA A 117 -10.97 19.01 17.44
N GLN A 118 -11.69 18.45 18.42
CA GLN A 118 -12.08 19.21 19.62
C GLN A 118 -10.88 19.69 20.43
N SER A 119 -9.84 18.86 20.58
CA SER A 119 -8.61 19.24 21.27
C SER A 119 -7.82 20.35 20.55
N ALA A 120 -8.03 20.49 19.24
CA ALA A 120 -7.46 21.54 18.40
C ALA A 120 -8.34 22.79 18.31
N ASP A 121 -9.40 22.88 19.12
CA ASP A 121 -10.38 23.99 19.14
C ASP A 121 -11.09 24.18 17.79
N PHE A 122 -11.28 23.09 17.04
CA PHE A 122 -12.01 23.11 15.77
C PHE A 122 -13.53 23.27 16.02
N ASP A 123 -14.16 24.22 15.33
CA ASP A 123 -15.60 24.46 15.43
C ASP A 123 -16.40 23.34 14.73
N LEU A 124 -17.02 22.48 15.54
CA LEU A 124 -17.88 21.40 15.06
C LEU A 124 -19.32 21.86 14.78
N GLY A 125 -19.68 23.10 15.13
CA GLY A 125 -21.06 23.57 15.07
C GLY A 125 -22.01 22.66 15.86
N GLU A 126 -23.07 22.20 15.21
CA GLU A 126 -24.05 21.25 15.79
C GLU A 126 -23.66 19.77 15.59
N ALA A 127 -22.54 19.48 14.90
CA ALA A 127 -22.13 18.12 14.59
C ALA A 127 -21.50 17.44 15.82
N SER A 128 -21.97 16.24 16.16
CA SER A 128 -21.46 15.44 17.28
C SER A 128 -20.36 14.45 16.89
N LEU A 129 -20.14 14.22 15.59
CA LEU A 129 -19.15 13.27 15.07
C LEU A 129 -18.62 13.74 13.72
N ILE A 130 -17.29 13.70 13.54
CA ILE A 130 -16.64 13.87 12.24
C ILE A 130 -16.51 12.51 11.56
N THR A 131 -16.94 12.42 10.30
CA THR A 131 -16.71 11.23 9.47
C THR A 131 -15.21 11.07 9.19
N SER A 132 -14.66 9.88 9.45
CA SER A 132 -13.28 9.59 9.08
C SER A 132 -13.16 9.29 7.58
N PRO A 133 -12.08 9.69 6.90
CA PRO A 133 -11.82 9.24 5.54
C PRO A 133 -11.62 7.73 5.51
N VAL A 134 -12.50 7.01 4.82
CA VAL A 134 -12.48 5.53 4.72
C VAL A 134 -11.23 5.03 4.02
N ALA A 135 -10.73 5.77 3.02
CA ALA A 135 -9.55 5.37 2.26
C ALA A 135 -8.30 5.21 3.16
N ASP A 136 -8.13 6.12 4.12
CA ASP A 136 -6.96 6.13 5.02
C ASP A 136 -7.25 5.50 6.38
N ALA A 137 -8.41 5.83 6.98
CA ALA A 137 -8.77 5.36 8.30
C ALA A 137 -9.26 3.90 8.29
N GLY A 138 -9.78 3.43 7.16
CA GLY A 138 -10.30 2.07 7.02
C GLY A 138 -9.24 1.00 6.82
N THR A 139 -7.95 1.36 6.72
CA THR A 139 -6.91 0.35 6.46
C THR A 139 -6.71 -0.58 7.68
N PRO A 140 -6.38 -1.86 7.47
CA PRO A 140 -6.06 -2.78 8.56
C PRO A 140 -4.93 -2.26 9.47
N ALA A 141 -3.95 -1.56 8.89
CA ALA A 141 -2.87 -0.93 9.63
C ALA A 141 -3.41 0.13 10.61
N THR A 142 -4.28 1.02 10.14
CA THR A 142 -4.93 2.02 11.02
C THR A 142 -5.73 1.33 12.12
N GLY A 143 -6.47 0.26 11.80
CA GLY A 143 -7.20 -0.51 12.79
C GLY A 143 -6.30 -1.09 13.89
N ILE A 144 -5.17 -1.71 13.51
CA ILE A 144 -4.21 -2.30 14.45
C ILE A 144 -3.56 -1.24 15.34
N PHE A 145 -3.27 -0.05 14.80
CA PHE A 145 -2.57 0.99 15.57
C PHE A 145 -3.52 1.86 16.41
N ALA A 146 -4.69 2.20 15.90
CA ALA A 146 -5.59 3.17 16.53
C ALA A 146 -6.55 2.52 17.54
N LEU A 147 -7.14 1.37 17.21
CA LEU A 147 -8.23 0.78 18.01
C LEU A 147 -7.80 0.29 19.40
N PRO A 148 -6.61 -0.34 19.60
CA PRO A 148 -6.20 -0.74 20.94
C PRO A 148 -6.04 0.46 21.88
N GLY A 149 -5.48 1.57 21.38
CA GLY A 149 -5.33 2.82 22.14
C GLY A 149 -6.68 3.42 22.55
N GLN A 150 -7.67 3.36 21.66
CA GLN A 150 -9.04 3.79 21.97
C GLN A 150 -9.71 2.90 23.03
N ALA A 151 -9.54 1.58 22.95
CA ALA A 151 -10.23 0.63 23.83
C ALA A 151 -9.58 0.48 25.22
N LEU A 152 -8.25 0.56 25.31
CA LEU A 152 -7.47 0.26 26.52
C LEU A 152 -6.68 1.48 27.05
N GLY A 153 -6.90 2.66 26.47
CA GLY A 153 -6.21 3.90 26.84
C GLY A 153 -4.69 3.80 26.63
N LEU A 154 -3.92 4.33 27.58
CA LEU A 154 -2.45 4.34 27.50
C LEU A 154 -1.84 2.94 27.34
N SER A 155 -2.41 1.93 28.01
CA SER A 155 -1.92 0.54 27.89
C SER A 155 -2.09 -0.02 26.47
N GLY A 156 -3.20 0.32 25.81
CA GLY A 156 -3.43 0.00 24.41
C GLY A 156 -2.51 0.76 23.46
N ALA A 157 -2.23 2.03 23.74
CA ALA A 157 -1.29 2.82 22.95
C ALA A 157 0.14 2.23 23.00
N TYR A 158 0.61 1.79 24.17
CA TYR A 158 1.89 1.09 24.29
C TYR A 158 1.88 -0.25 23.54
N LEU A 159 0.77 -0.98 23.56
CA LEU A 159 0.61 -2.21 22.79
C LEU A 159 0.68 -1.93 21.28
N SER A 160 -0.05 -0.93 20.78
CA SER A 160 0.02 -0.51 19.37
C SER A 160 1.44 -0.11 18.96
N LEU A 161 2.15 0.64 19.81
CA LEU A 161 3.54 1.01 19.57
C LEU A 161 4.46 -0.22 19.52
N ALA A 162 4.31 -1.14 20.48
CA ALA A 162 5.10 -2.37 20.52
C ALA A 162 4.84 -3.23 19.28
N VAL A 163 3.57 -3.40 18.89
CA VAL A 163 3.19 -4.10 17.65
C VAL A 163 3.79 -3.42 16.43
N GLY A 164 3.77 -2.09 16.36
CA GLY A 164 4.36 -1.34 15.23
C GLY A 164 5.86 -1.54 15.13
N VAL A 165 6.58 -1.39 16.24
CA VAL A 165 8.02 -1.61 16.30
C VAL A 165 8.37 -3.05 15.94
N VAL A 166 7.66 -4.03 16.51
CA VAL A 166 7.84 -5.45 16.19
C VAL A 166 7.55 -5.73 14.72
N SER A 167 6.51 -5.14 14.14
CA SER A 167 6.14 -5.31 12.72
C SER A 167 7.21 -4.73 11.80
N ILE A 168 7.75 -3.56 12.11
CA ILE A 168 8.85 -2.94 11.36
C ILE A 168 10.10 -3.81 11.45
N ILE A 169 10.46 -4.27 12.65
CA ILE A 169 11.62 -5.15 12.85
C ILE A 169 11.40 -6.49 12.13
N ALA A 170 10.20 -7.06 12.20
CA ALA A 170 9.87 -8.32 11.53
C ALA A 170 9.92 -8.17 10.01
N LEU A 171 9.37 -7.10 9.44
CA LEU A 171 9.47 -6.80 8.01
C LEU A 171 10.92 -6.58 7.59
N TRP A 172 11.68 -5.85 8.41
CA TRP A 172 13.10 -5.60 8.17
C TRP A 172 13.91 -6.90 8.23
N LEU A 173 13.65 -7.77 9.20
CA LEU A 173 14.26 -9.09 9.31
C LEU A 173 13.82 -10.00 8.15
N ALA A 174 12.56 -9.99 7.77
CA ALA A 174 12.05 -10.79 6.67
C ALA A 174 12.67 -10.39 5.32
N LEU A 175 12.79 -9.08 5.07
CA LEU A 175 13.49 -8.53 3.91
C LEU A 175 15.00 -8.86 3.93
N ARG A 176 15.58 -9.08 5.11
CA ARG A 176 17.00 -9.40 5.27
C ARG A 176 17.29 -10.90 5.21
N LEU A 177 16.44 -11.73 5.81
CA LEU A 177 16.60 -13.18 5.88
C LEU A 177 16.09 -13.87 4.62
N TRP A 178 15.02 -13.36 4.02
CA TRP A 178 14.35 -13.98 2.86
C TRP A 178 14.01 -12.95 1.77
N PRO A 179 15.00 -12.21 1.24
CA PRO A 179 14.74 -11.13 0.28
C PRO A 179 14.02 -11.63 -0.97
N ARG A 180 14.40 -12.80 -1.51
CA ARG A 180 13.75 -13.46 -2.65
C ARG A 180 12.26 -13.69 -2.40
N ARG A 181 11.93 -14.34 -1.29
CA ARG A 181 10.53 -14.62 -0.91
C ARG A 181 9.72 -13.34 -0.73
N MET A 182 10.31 -12.29 -0.15
CA MET A 182 9.62 -11.01 0.01
C MET A 182 9.33 -10.32 -1.32
N TYR A 183 10.25 -10.38 -2.29
CA TYR A 183 9.98 -9.85 -3.63
C TYR A 183 8.87 -10.64 -4.34
N VAL A 184 8.85 -11.97 -4.20
CA VAL A 184 7.77 -12.80 -4.75
C VAL A 184 6.42 -12.50 -4.08
N ILE A 185 6.40 -12.34 -2.75
CA ILE A 185 5.20 -11.92 -2.00
C ILE A 185 4.70 -10.55 -2.45
N ALA A 186 5.62 -9.64 -2.77
CA ALA A 186 5.29 -8.33 -3.32
C ALA A 186 4.81 -8.37 -4.79
N GLY A 187 4.72 -9.55 -5.41
CA GLY A 187 4.22 -9.75 -6.77
C GLY A 187 5.29 -9.82 -7.86
N ALA A 188 6.57 -9.93 -7.52
CA ALA A 188 7.62 -10.17 -8.51
C ALA A 188 7.57 -11.63 -9.02
N SER A 189 7.85 -11.83 -10.30
CA SER A 189 8.14 -13.18 -10.81
C SER A 189 9.42 -13.72 -10.14
N PRO A 190 9.58 -15.05 -9.99
CA PRO A 190 10.76 -15.66 -9.37
C PRO A 190 12.07 -15.16 -10.01
N GLU A 191 12.11 -15.10 -11.34
CA GLU A 191 13.26 -14.62 -12.12
C GLU A 191 13.61 -13.16 -11.81
N LYS A 192 12.60 -12.28 -11.69
CA LYS A 192 12.80 -10.87 -11.32
C LYS A 192 13.16 -10.72 -9.85
N ALA A 193 12.63 -11.58 -8.98
CA ALA A 193 13.00 -11.58 -7.58
C ALA A 193 14.50 -11.91 -7.42
N ASP A 194 14.99 -12.91 -8.15
CA ASP A 194 16.40 -13.30 -8.14
C ASP A 194 17.30 -12.18 -8.67
N GLU A 195 16.90 -11.55 -9.77
CA GLU A 195 17.59 -10.37 -10.31
C GLU A 195 17.63 -9.20 -9.30
N MET A 196 16.51 -8.90 -8.64
CA MET A 196 16.44 -7.84 -7.63
C MET A 196 17.28 -8.16 -6.40
N VAL A 197 17.35 -9.43 -5.99
CA VAL A 197 18.24 -9.91 -4.93
C VAL A 197 19.69 -9.68 -5.33
N GLN A 198 20.08 -10.10 -6.53
CA GLN A 198 21.43 -9.92 -7.04
C GLN A 198 21.83 -8.45 -7.13
N ARG A 199 20.91 -7.57 -7.55
CA ARG A 199 21.18 -6.13 -7.70
C ARG A 199 21.27 -5.37 -6.37
N ARG A 200 20.46 -5.73 -5.36
CA ARG A 200 20.32 -4.94 -4.11
C ARG A 200 20.99 -5.55 -2.89
N HIS A 201 21.20 -6.86 -2.87
CA HIS A 201 21.58 -7.61 -1.67
C HIS A 201 22.93 -8.35 -1.79
N MET A 202 23.62 -8.21 -2.93
CA MET A 202 24.94 -8.82 -3.21
C MET A 202 26.05 -7.78 -3.44
N GLY A 203 27.29 -8.12 -3.05
CA GLY A 203 28.51 -7.35 -3.33
C GLY A 203 28.66 -6.03 -2.56
N GLY A 204 29.73 -5.26 -2.84
CA GLY A 204 30.05 -3.99 -2.16
C GLY A 204 29.08 -2.81 -2.44
N LYS A 205 27.97 -3.08 -3.15
CA LYS A 205 26.86 -2.14 -3.41
C LYS A 205 25.62 -2.48 -2.59
N ALA A 206 25.59 -3.62 -1.89
CA ALA A 206 24.69 -3.80 -0.75
C ALA A 206 25.00 -2.64 0.22
N GLY A 207 23.98 -1.88 0.63
CA GLY A 207 24.17 -0.70 1.46
C GLY A 207 24.91 -0.96 2.78
N VAL A 208 25.08 0.08 3.60
CA VAL A 208 25.90 0.11 4.83
C VAL A 208 25.53 -0.93 5.91
N LEU A 209 24.54 -1.80 5.71
CA LEU A 209 24.16 -2.82 6.70
C LEU A 209 24.09 -4.22 6.05
N PRO A 210 24.90 -5.18 6.52
CA PRO A 210 25.20 -6.46 5.85
C PRO A 210 23.97 -7.39 5.75
N THR A 211 23.88 -8.29 4.77
CA THR A 211 22.68 -9.13 4.53
C THR A 211 22.61 -10.43 5.36
N LYS A 212 23.68 -10.85 6.01
CA LYS A 212 23.61 -11.69 7.22
C LYS A 212 24.31 -10.90 8.33
N ILE A 213 24.29 -11.33 9.59
CA ILE A 213 25.36 -10.88 10.48
C ILE A 213 26.64 -11.47 9.88
N GLY A 214 27.47 -10.66 9.23
CA GLY A 214 28.74 -11.13 8.67
C GLY A 214 28.92 -10.81 7.19
N ASP A 215 28.12 -11.38 6.29
CA ASP A 215 28.51 -11.47 4.87
C ASP A 215 27.37 -11.26 3.86
N PRO A 216 27.69 -10.89 2.59
CA PRO A 216 26.77 -10.95 1.46
C PRO A 216 26.19 -12.36 1.26
N ILE A 217 25.03 -12.45 0.62
CA ILE A 217 24.49 -13.75 0.17
C ILE A 217 25.45 -14.29 -0.91
N ASP A 218 25.77 -15.58 -0.88
CA ASP A 218 26.60 -16.24 -1.90
C ASP A 218 25.68 -16.67 -3.06
N PRO A 219 26.04 -16.43 -4.34
CA PRO A 219 25.25 -16.92 -5.48
C PRO A 219 24.94 -18.43 -5.43
N ASP A 220 25.78 -19.24 -4.78
CA ASP A 220 25.55 -20.68 -4.63
C ASP A 220 24.37 -20.99 -3.67
N ASP A 221 24.12 -20.14 -2.65
CA ASP A 221 22.99 -20.29 -1.70
C ASP A 221 21.62 -20.13 -2.40
N LEU A 222 21.55 -19.39 -3.52
CA LEU A 222 20.33 -19.21 -4.29
C LEU A 222 20.00 -20.43 -5.15
N ALA A 223 21.00 -21.19 -5.59
CA ALA A 223 20.81 -22.40 -6.39
C ALA A 223 20.23 -23.56 -5.57
N ASP A 224 20.63 -23.67 -4.30
CA ASP A 224 20.14 -24.71 -3.40
C ASP A 224 18.67 -24.50 -3.01
N GLU A 225 18.19 -23.25 -2.85
CA GLU A 225 16.76 -22.96 -2.65
C GLU A 225 15.88 -23.31 -3.86
N VAL A 226 16.45 -23.36 -5.07
CA VAL A 226 15.73 -23.76 -6.29
C VAL A 226 15.54 -25.28 -6.31
N ALA A 227 16.55 -26.04 -5.90
CA ALA A 227 16.48 -27.51 -5.85
C ALA A 227 15.50 -28.06 -4.80
N GLU A 228 15.20 -27.30 -3.73
CA GLU A 228 14.22 -27.69 -2.70
C GLU A 228 12.79 -27.21 -2.97
N SER A 229 12.55 -26.37 -3.99
CA SER A 229 11.23 -25.77 -4.28
C SER A 229 10.52 -26.30 -5.54
N ASP A 230 11.13 -27.27 -6.24
CA ASP A 230 10.51 -28.11 -7.28
C ASP A 230 10.05 -29.47 -6.70
#